data_AF-A0A8J3J895-F1
#
_entry.id   AF-A0A8J3J895-F1
#
_cell.length_a   1.000
_cell.length_b   1.000
_cell.length_c   1.000
_cell.angle_alpha   90.00
_cell.angle_beta   90.00
_cell.angle_gamma   90.00
#
_symmetry.space_group_name_H-M   'P 1'
#
loop_
_entity.id
_entity.type
_entity.pdbx_description
1 polymer ?
#
loop_
_entity_poly.entity_id
_entity_poly.type
_entity_poly.pdbx_seq_one_letter_code
_entity_poly.pdbx_strand_id
1 'polypeptide(L)'
;MNEHLDQRDQLIIAQRLAHLAAVTGPRDGDVVEFTDGTVRRISHLWRLPDGEPDQAQTSSGGSFYLGRHGMSFSGALYPPVPADSLIDTGRTRAAEVWIFHHDQRRAHKDVHATIPFRVYRCALPAPQ
;
A
#
# COMPACT_ATOMS: atom_id res chain seq x y z
N MET A 1 1.40 26.45 3.33
CA MET A 1 1.48 26.48 1.86
C MET A 1 1.74 25.04 1.47
N ASN A 2 0.79 24.34 0.86
CA ASN A 2 1.04 22.96 0.41
C ASN A 2 2.07 23.03 -0.72
N GLU A 3 3.14 22.27 -0.61
CA GLU A 3 4.08 22.14 -1.72
C GLU A 3 3.41 21.37 -2.85
N HIS A 4 3.73 21.73 -4.09
CA HIS A 4 3.20 21.05 -5.25
C HIS A 4 4.20 20.00 -5.73
N LEU A 5 3.68 18.86 -6.20
CA LEU A 5 4.47 17.80 -6.81
C LEU A 5 5.28 18.35 -8.00
N ASP A 6 6.60 18.28 -7.93
CA ASP A 6 7.49 18.74 -9.00
C ASP A 6 8.32 17.62 -9.64
N GLN A 7 9.21 17.97 -10.57
CA GLN A 7 10.04 17.01 -11.29
C GLN A 7 10.95 16.19 -10.36
N ARG A 8 11.46 16.77 -9.27
CA ARG A 8 12.32 16.06 -8.32
C ARG A 8 11.49 15.05 -7.52
N ASP A 9 10.28 15.40 -7.13
CA ASP A 9 9.35 14.47 -6.48
C ASP A 9 8.95 13.32 -7.41
N GLN A 10 8.69 13.60 -8.69
CA GLN A 10 8.38 12.59 -9.68
C GLN A 10 9.53 11.58 -9.84
N LEU A 11 10.79 12.03 -9.84
CA LEU A 11 11.96 11.15 -9.86
C LEU A 11 12.05 10.28 -8.60
N ILE A 12 11.75 10.84 -7.42
CA ILE A 12 11.68 10.09 -6.16
C ILE A 12 10.61 8.99 -6.25
N ILE A 13 9.41 9.33 -6.74
CA ILE A 13 8.32 8.38 -6.92
C ILE A 13 8.72 7.28 -7.90
N ALA A 14 9.29 7.63 -9.05
CA ALA A 14 9.71 6.65 -10.06
C ALA A 14 10.74 5.65 -9.50
N GLN A 15 11.72 6.12 -8.73
CA GLN A 15 12.70 5.25 -8.06
C GLN A 15 12.03 4.30 -7.05
N ARG A 16 11.10 4.81 -6.25
CA ARG A 16 10.37 4.01 -5.25
C ARG A 16 9.41 3.00 -5.91
N LEU A 17 8.82 3.36 -7.04
CA LEU A 17 8.00 2.44 -7.85
C LEU A 17 8.80 1.26 -8.39
N ALA A 18 10.03 1.50 -8.85
CA ALA A 18 10.92 0.42 -9.29
C ALA A 18 11.23 -0.56 -8.13
N HIS A 19 11.47 -0.04 -6.92
CA HIS A 19 11.67 -0.88 -5.74
C HIS A 19 10.42 -1.68 -5.39
N LEU A 20 9.24 -1.06 -5.43
CA LEU A 20 7.98 -1.76 -5.22
C LEU A 20 7.83 -2.89 -6.24
N ALA A 21 8.00 -2.61 -7.54
CA ALA A 21 7.82 -3.59 -8.62
C ALA A 21 8.70 -4.85 -8.48
N ALA A 22 9.83 -4.78 -7.79
CA ALA A 22 10.70 -5.92 -7.51
C ALA A 22 10.16 -6.86 -6.41
N VAL A 23 9.16 -6.44 -5.63
CA VAL A 23 8.57 -7.24 -4.55
C VAL A 23 7.57 -8.26 -5.10
N THR A 24 7.88 -9.54 -4.91
CA THR A 24 6.99 -10.65 -5.26
C THR A 24 5.87 -10.83 -4.21
N GLY A 25 4.72 -11.31 -4.67
CA GLY A 25 3.53 -11.52 -3.82
C GLY A 25 2.91 -10.22 -3.29
N PRO A 26 1.86 -10.32 -2.45
CA PRO A 26 1.20 -9.15 -1.85
C PRO A 26 2.18 -8.24 -1.10
N ARG A 27 1.86 -6.94 -1.04
CA ARG A 27 2.61 -5.96 -0.26
C ARG A 27 1.73 -4.82 0.22
N ASP A 28 2.26 -4.05 1.17
CA ASP A 28 1.65 -2.81 1.66
C ASP A 28 1.26 -1.87 0.50
N GLY A 29 0.01 -1.41 0.55
CA GLY A 29 -0.61 -0.55 -0.43
C GLY A 29 -1.42 -1.27 -1.52
N ASP A 30 -1.21 -2.58 -1.74
CA ASP A 30 -1.99 -3.36 -2.71
C ASP A 30 -3.47 -3.41 -2.33
N VAL A 31 -4.34 -3.60 -3.32
CA VAL A 31 -5.81 -3.59 -3.15
C VAL A 31 -6.32 -5.01 -3.00
N VAL A 32 -7.28 -5.21 -2.09
CA VAL A 32 -7.96 -6.48 -1.86
C VAL A 32 -9.45 -6.30 -2.11
N GLU A 33 -10.00 -7.12 -3.01
CA GLU A 33 -11.43 -7.30 -3.22
C GLU A 33 -11.90 -8.54 -2.43
N PHE A 34 -12.72 -8.34 -1.40
CA PHE A 34 -13.26 -9.41 -0.55
C PHE A 34 -14.55 -10.00 -1.13
N THR A 35 -14.97 -11.18 -0.63
CA THR A 35 -16.15 -11.89 -1.17
C THR A 35 -17.49 -11.21 -0.86
N ASP A 36 -17.53 -10.35 0.16
CA ASP A 36 -18.70 -9.53 0.50
C ASP A 36 -18.82 -8.24 -0.35
N GLY A 37 -17.91 -8.06 -1.32
CA GLY A 37 -17.85 -6.88 -2.20
C GLY A 37 -17.07 -5.70 -1.63
N THR A 38 -16.58 -5.80 -0.39
CA THR A 38 -15.72 -4.78 0.21
C THR A 38 -14.39 -4.69 -0.53
N VAL A 39 -13.91 -3.48 -0.76
CA VAL A 39 -12.59 -3.22 -1.35
C VAL A 39 -11.76 -2.39 -0.39
N ARG A 40 -10.58 -2.88 0.00
CA ARG A 40 -9.66 -2.19 0.90
C ARG A 40 -8.23 -2.29 0.42
N ARG A 41 -7.32 -1.54 1.05
CA ARG A 41 -5.88 -1.67 0.81
C ARG A 41 -5.21 -2.44 1.94
N ILE A 42 -4.22 -3.25 1.60
CA ILE A 42 -3.26 -3.82 2.55
C ILE A 42 -2.54 -2.64 3.19
N SER A 43 -2.79 -2.43 4.47
CA SER A 43 -2.22 -1.35 5.25
C SER A 43 -0.90 -1.78 5.89
N HIS A 44 -0.80 -3.06 6.24
CA HIS A 44 0.44 -3.67 6.68
C HIS A 44 0.42 -5.18 6.42
N LEU A 45 1.53 -5.71 5.93
CA LEU A 45 1.76 -7.12 5.72
C LEU A 45 2.82 -7.63 6.71
N TRP A 46 2.39 -8.44 7.67
CA TRP A 46 3.27 -9.09 8.61
C TRP A 46 3.93 -10.29 7.95
N ARG A 47 5.26 -10.27 7.93
CA ARG A 47 6.07 -11.43 7.53
C ARG A 47 6.25 -12.34 8.75
N LEU A 48 5.66 -13.53 8.71
CA LEU A 48 5.71 -14.46 9.83
C LEU A 48 6.88 -15.45 9.69
N PRO A 49 7.27 -16.15 10.77
CA PRO A 49 8.29 -17.20 10.71
C PRO A 49 7.91 -18.32 9.75
N ASP A 50 8.94 -19.05 9.28
CA ASP A 50 8.78 -20.14 8.33
C ASP A 50 7.70 -21.16 8.77
N GLY A 51 6.78 -21.46 7.86
CA GLY A 51 5.69 -22.42 8.06
C GLY A 51 4.33 -21.78 8.36
N GLU A 52 4.28 -20.50 8.71
CA GLU A 52 3.03 -19.76 8.91
C GLU A 52 2.76 -18.81 7.73
N PRO A 53 1.50 -18.68 7.27
CA PRO A 53 1.17 -17.74 6.21
C PRO A 53 1.30 -16.29 6.73
N ASP A 54 1.95 -15.44 5.93
CA ASP A 54 2.00 -13.99 6.16
C ASP A 54 0.60 -13.42 6.40
N GLN A 55 0.51 -12.33 7.15
CA GLN A 55 -0.77 -11.80 7.61
C GLN A 55 -1.00 -10.38 7.06
N ALA A 56 -2.03 -10.22 6.23
CA ALA A 56 -2.37 -8.95 5.60
C ALA A 56 -3.45 -8.22 6.40
N GLN A 57 -3.10 -7.10 7.02
CA GLN A 57 -4.08 -6.19 7.64
C GLN A 57 -4.56 -5.16 6.62
N THR A 58 -5.86 -4.85 6.69
CA THR A 58 -6.49 -3.83 5.85
C THR A 58 -7.06 -2.70 6.71
N SER A 59 -7.45 -1.61 6.04
CA SER A 59 -8.11 -0.46 6.67
C SER A 59 -9.20 0.08 5.75
N SER A 60 -10.13 0.85 6.32
CA SER A 60 -11.20 1.57 5.60
C SER A 60 -10.83 3.03 5.30
N GLY A 61 -9.66 3.48 5.75
CA GLY A 61 -9.16 4.84 5.58
C GLY A 61 -7.81 5.02 6.27
N GLY A 62 -7.26 6.22 6.20
CA GLY A 62 -5.92 6.53 6.70
C GLY A 62 -5.03 7.05 5.57
N SER A 63 -3.72 7.14 5.85
CA SER A 63 -2.75 7.70 4.90
C SER A 63 -1.64 6.70 4.60
N PHE A 64 -1.15 6.76 3.35
CA PHE A 64 -0.14 5.86 2.83
C PHE A 64 1.10 6.66 2.41
N TYR A 65 2.16 6.55 3.20
CA TYR A 65 3.45 7.15 2.92
C TYR A 65 4.28 6.22 2.03
N LEU A 66 4.71 6.69 0.85
CA LEU A 66 5.62 5.96 -0.02
C LEU A 66 7.06 6.28 0.40
N GLY A 67 7.67 5.47 1.26
CA GLY A 67 9.04 5.65 1.73
C GLY A 67 10.09 5.06 0.80
N ARG A 68 11.37 5.24 1.18
CA ARG A 68 12.52 4.70 0.42
C ARG A 68 12.52 3.16 0.30
N HIS A 69 12.00 2.47 1.32
CA HIS A 69 12.05 1.01 1.43
C HIS A 69 10.70 0.33 1.20
N GLY A 70 9.65 1.09 0.89
CA GLY A 70 8.30 0.56 0.74
C GLY A 70 7.25 1.52 1.27
N MET A 71 6.04 1.00 1.37
CA MET A 71 4.90 1.74 1.91
C MET A 71 4.90 1.72 3.44
N SER A 72 4.34 2.76 4.04
CA SER A 72 4.01 2.81 5.45
C SER A 72 2.62 3.43 5.60
N PHE A 73 1.84 2.89 6.53
CA PHE A 73 0.46 3.30 6.75
C PHE A 73 0.28 3.95 8.12
N SER A 74 -0.60 4.95 8.18
CA SER A 74 -1.08 5.53 9.44
C SER A 74 -2.61 5.57 9.44
N GLY A 75 -3.21 4.92 10.43
CA GLY A 75 -4.66 4.81 10.61
C GLY A 75 -5.04 3.59 11.45
N ALA A 76 -6.35 3.35 11.59
CA ALA A 76 -6.86 2.16 12.26
C ALA A 76 -6.76 0.93 11.36
N LEU A 77 -6.45 -0.23 11.95
CA LEU A 77 -6.29 -1.51 11.27
C LEU A 77 -7.38 -2.47 11.68
N TYR A 78 -7.91 -3.21 10.70
CA TYR A 78 -8.74 -4.38 10.95
C TYR A 78 -7.88 -5.60 11.30
N PRO A 79 -8.47 -6.66 11.88
CA PRO A 79 -7.82 -7.96 12.01
C PRO A 79 -7.23 -8.44 10.67
N PRO A 80 -6.09 -9.15 10.70
CA PRO A 80 -5.46 -9.64 9.49
C PRO A 80 -6.25 -10.76 8.82
N VAL A 81 -6.01 -10.95 7.52
CA VAL A 81 -6.32 -12.18 6.79
C VAL A 81 -5.03 -12.86 6.33
N PRO A 82 -4.99 -14.19 6.23
CA PRO A 82 -3.85 -14.91 5.66
C PRO A 82 -3.55 -14.45 4.23
N ALA A 83 -2.28 -14.17 3.92
CA ALA A 83 -1.85 -13.65 2.62
C ALA A 83 -1.96 -14.71 1.51
N ASP A 84 -1.92 -16.00 1.85
CA ASP A 84 -2.17 -17.11 0.94
C ASP A 84 -3.64 -17.21 0.48
N SER A 85 -4.57 -16.56 1.20
CA SER A 85 -5.96 -16.38 0.76
C SER A 85 -6.11 -15.34 -0.37
N LEU A 86 -5.03 -14.60 -0.69
CA LEU A 86 -5.02 -13.55 -1.69
C LEU A 86 -4.57 -14.08 -3.06
N ILE A 87 -5.48 -14.02 -4.03
CA ILE A 87 -5.23 -14.47 -5.40
C ILE A 87 -4.92 -13.25 -6.27
N ASP A 88 -3.73 -13.23 -6.87
CA ASP A 88 -3.34 -12.18 -7.81
C ASP A 88 -4.27 -12.20 -9.03
N THR A 89 -4.86 -11.05 -9.35
CA THR A 89 -5.78 -10.92 -10.49
C THR A 89 -5.09 -10.42 -11.76
N GLY A 90 -3.81 -10.04 -11.70
CA GLY A 90 -3.08 -9.40 -12.79
C GLY A 90 -3.51 -7.96 -13.10
N ARG A 91 -4.53 -7.44 -12.42
CA ARG A 91 -5.01 -6.06 -12.56
C ARG A 91 -4.26 -5.12 -11.63
N THR A 92 -4.28 -3.84 -12.01
CA THR A 92 -3.85 -2.75 -11.13
C THR A 92 -4.97 -1.74 -10.92
N ARG A 93 -4.92 -1.04 -9.79
CA ARG A 93 -5.79 0.08 -9.45
C ARG A 93 -4.94 1.24 -8.96
N ALA A 94 -5.20 2.43 -9.50
CA ALA A 94 -4.55 3.66 -9.09
C ALA A 94 -5.04 4.06 -7.68
N ALA A 95 -4.12 4.38 -6.77
CA ALA A 95 -4.45 4.87 -5.43
C ALA A 95 -3.48 5.95 -4.98
N GLU A 96 -3.96 6.83 -4.09
CA GLU A 96 -3.18 7.92 -3.54
C GLU A 96 -2.11 7.42 -2.58
N VAL A 97 -0.96 8.09 -2.64
CA VAL A 97 0.13 8.02 -1.69
C VAL A 97 0.68 9.43 -1.47
N TRP A 98 1.39 9.62 -0.37
CA TRP A 98 2.15 10.85 -0.16
C TRP A 98 3.63 10.56 0.08
N ILE A 99 4.47 11.54 -0.23
CA ILE A 99 5.90 11.55 0.11
C ILE A 99 6.25 12.89 0.75
N PHE A 100 7.42 12.98 1.38
CA PHE A 100 7.99 14.27 1.72
C PHE A 100 8.54 14.94 0.46
N HIS A 101 8.14 16.19 0.22
CA HIS A 101 8.65 17.04 -0.84
C HIS A 101 10.18 17.06 -0.79
N HIS A 102 10.82 16.68 -1.89
CA HIS A 102 12.28 16.54 -2.05
C HIS A 102 12.94 15.63 -1.00
N ASP A 103 12.18 14.70 -0.41
CA ASP A 103 12.57 13.83 0.69
C ASP A 103 12.94 14.58 2.00
N GLN A 104 12.40 15.79 2.18
CA GLN A 104 12.62 16.62 3.37
C GLN A 104 11.58 16.34 4.46
N ARG A 105 11.94 15.54 5.46
CA ARG A 105 11.09 15.19 6.60
C ARG A 105 10.81 16.38 7.52
N ARG A 106 9.82 17.20 7.17
CA ARG A 106 9.39 18.39 7.93
C ARG A 106 7.88 18.53 7.87
N ALA A 107 7.32 19.31 8.80
CA ALA A 107 5.89 19.64 8.79
C ALA A 107 5.51 20.38 7.49
N HIS A 108 4.31 20.09 6.99
CA HIS A 108 3.71 20.72 5.80
C HIS A 108 4.51 20.53 4.50
N LYS A 109 5.32 19.47 4.42
CA LYS A 109 6.06 19.06 3.22
C LYS A 109 5.47 17.78 2.61
N ASP A 110 4.24 17.42 2.90
CA ASP A 110 3.58 16.32 2.21
C ASP A 110 3.20 16.72 0.78
N VAL A 111 3.58 15.88 -0.18
CA VAL A 111 3.10 15.96 -1.57
C VAL A 111 2.43 14.64 -1.92
N HIS A 112 1.29 14.75 -2.58
CA HIS A 112 0.44 13.60 -2.92
C HIS A 112 0.61 13.23 -4.39
N ALA A 113 0.52 11.94 -4.66
CA ALA A 113 0.56 11.38 -6.00
C ALA A 113 -0.34 10.16 -6.08
N THR A 114 -0.75 9.80 -7.30
CA THR A 114 -1.47 8.55 -7.55
C THR A 114 -0.56 7.57 -8.27
N ILE A 115 -0.45 6.35 -7.75
CA ILE A 115 0.37 5.30 -8.35
C ILE A 115 -0.40 3.98 -8.50
N PRO A 116 -0.02 3.09 -9.43
CA PRO A 116 -0.70 1.80 -9.60
C PRO A 116 -0.31 0.82 -8.48
N PHE A 117 -1.33 0.16 -7.94
CA PHE A 117 -1.21 -0.95 -6.99
C PHE A 117 -1.84 -2.22 -7.55
N ARG A 118 -1.33 -3.39 -7.18
CA ARG A 118 -1.89 -4.66 -7.65
C ARG A 118 -3.24 -4.91 -6.99
N VAL A 119 -4.13 -5.60 -7.70
CA VAL A 119 -5.43 -6.00 -7.18
C VAL A 119 -5.43 -7.51 -6.93
N TYR A 120 -5.68 -7.88 -5.68
CA TYR A 120 -5.89 -9.25 -5.23
C TYR A 120 -7.36 -9.48 -4.96
N ARG A 121 -7.81 -10.72 -5.17
CA ARG A 121 -9.10 -11.21 -4.68
C ARG A 121 -8.86 -12.04 -3.43
N CYS A 122 -9.63 -11.80 -2.38
CA CYS A 122 -9.64 -12.65 -1.18
C CYS A 122 -10.86 -13.58 -1.23
N ALA A 123 -10.68 -14.85 -0.86
CA ALA A 123 -11.78 -15.83 -0.76
C ALA A 123 -12.60 -15.69 0.54
N LEU A 124 -12.21 -14.79 1.44
CA LEU A 124 -12.88 -14.51 2.71
C LEU A 124 -13.69 -13.20 2.63
N PRO A 125 -14.72 -13.03 3.49
CA PRO A 125 -15.36 -11.73 3.68
C PRO A 125 -14.41 -10.73 4.35
N ALA A 126 -14.70 -9.44 4.30
CA ALA A 126 -13.85 -8.44 4.91
C ALA A 126 -13.90 -8.53 6.45
N PRO A 127 -12.75 -8.46 7.13
CA PRO A 127 -12.72 -8.42 8.60
C PRO A 127 -13.44 -7.17 9.12
N GLN A 128 -14.17 -7.33 10.23
CA GLN A 128 -14.95 -6.27 10.87
C GLN A 128 -14.13 -5.48 11.89
#